data_AF-A0A0C9RL48-F1
#
_entry.id   AF-A0A0C9RL48-F1
#
_cell.length_a   1.000
_cell.length_b   1.000
_cell.length_c   1.000
_cell.angle_alpha   90.00
_cell.angle_beta   90.00
_cell.angle_gamma   90.00
#
_symmetry.space_group_name_H-M   'P 1'
#
loop_
_entity.id
_entity.type
_entity.pdbx_description
1 polymer ?
#
loop_
_entity_poly.entity_id
_entity_poly.type
_entity_poly.pdbx_seq_one_letter_code
_entity_poly.pdbx_strand_id
1 'polypeptide(L)'
;MADYALRIRDQLAYVNEHSFNNFKMRVGINIGPVVAGVIGARKPQYDIWGNAVNVASRMDSTGVLDSIQVTQEVRDILYPKGYPLTCRGTIQVKGKGSMVTYFLDGPTDPSKMTTILENDAAHLDNNVEMINNSTHGLTL
;
A
#
# COMPACT_ATOMS: atom_id res chain seq x y z
N MET A 1 -2.97 -7.18 -6.74
CA MET A 1 -3.57 -7.17 -5.38
C MET A 1 -4.41 -5.94 -5.13
N ALA A 2 -3.91 -4.71 -5.35
CA ALA A 2 -4.71 -3.49 -5.22
C ALA A 2 -6.03 -3.54 -6.03
N ASP A 3 -5.95 -3.87 -7.33
CA ASP A 3 -7.15 -3.97 -8.18
C ASP A 3 -8.15 -5.03 -7.70
N TYR A 4 -7.65 -6.10 -7.09
CA TYR A 4 -8.51 -7.17 -6.58
C TYR A 4 -9.28 -6.68 -5.35
N ALA A 5 -8.60 -6.01 -4.41
CA ALA A 5 -9.25 -5.41 -3.26
C ALA A 5 -10.30 -4.36 -3.64
N LEU A 6 -9.99 -3.51 -4.63
CA LEU A 6 -10.93 -2.53 -5.17
C LEU A 6 -12.15 -3.20 -5.82
N ARG A 7 -11.93 -4.23 -6.65
CA ARG A 7 -13.04 -5.00 -7.24
C ARG A 7 -13.92 -5.69 -6.21
N ILE A 8 -13.35 -6.21 -5.11
CA ILE A 8 -14.18 -6.78 -4.03
C ILE A 8 -15.04 -5.70 -3.39
N ARG A 9 -14.49 -4.50 -3.14
CA ARG A 9 -15.26 -3.38 -2.59
C ARG A 9 -16.42 -3.00 -3.52
N ASP A 10 -16.17 -2.92 -4.83
CA ASP A 10 -17.19 -2.59 -5.83
C ASP A 10 -18.26 -3.70 -5.91
N GLN A 11 -17.85 -4.97 -5.83
CA GLN A 11 -18.76 -6.10 -5.80
C GLN A 11 -19.62 -6.11 -4.53
N LEU A 12 -19.06 -5.69 -3.38
CA LEU A 12 -19.82 -5.55 -2.13
C LEU A 12 -20.89 -4.48 -2.25
N ALA A 13 -20.58 -3.35 -2.90
CA ALA A 13 -21.56 -2.31 -3.17
C ALA A 13 -22.72 -2.83 -4.04
N TYR A 14 -22.42 -3.61 -5.07
CA TYR A 14 -23.45 -4.29 -5.88
C TYR A 14 -24.32 -5.25 -5.05
N VAL A 15 -23.72 -6.02 -4.13
CA VAL A 15 -24.47 -6.91 -3.23
C VAL A 15 -25.36 -6.12 -2.27
N ASN A 16 -24.88 -5.00 -1.74
CA ASN A 16 -25.67 -4.13 -0.87
C ASN A 16 -26.88 -3.52 -1.58
N GLU A 17 -26.77 -3.21 -2.87
CA GLU A 17 -27.90 -2.69 -3.65
C GLU A 17 -29.00 -3.76 -3.85
N HIS A 18 -28.61 -5.02 -3.96
CA HIS A 18 -29.52 -6.15 -4.23
C HIS A 18 -29.87 -6.97 -2.98
N SER A 19 -29.48 -6.49 -1.79
CA SER A 19 -29.78 -7.15 -0.52
C SER A 19 -30.44 -6.19 0.46
N PHE A 20 -31.21 -6.73 1.39
CA PHE A 20 -31.81 -5.95 2.49
C PHE A 20 -30.81 -5.67 3.63
N ASN A 21 -29.50 -5.76 3.34
CA ASN A 21 -28.41 -5.62 4.30
C ASN A 21 -27.39 -4.59 3.79
N ASN A 22 -26.70 -3.94 4.73
CA ASN A 22 -25.59 -3.05 4.43
C ASN A 22 -24.29 -3.67 4.95
N PHE A 23 -23.69 -4.53 4.13
CA PHE A 23 -22.41 -5.15 4.44
C PHE A 23 -21.28 -4.13 4.29
N LYS A 24 -20.44 -4.07 5.31
CA LYS A 24 -19.23 -3.23 5.33
C LYS A 24 -18.01 -4.11 5.41
N MET A 25 -16.93 -3.69 4.76
CA MET A 25 -15.69 -4.44 4.72
C MET A 25 -14.50 -3.55 5.06
N ARG A 26 -13.52 -4.16 5.73
CA ARG A 26 -12.18 -3.61 5.90
C ARG A 26 -11.21 -4.50 5.17
N VAL A 27 -10.15 -3.90 4.63
CA VAL A 27 -9.09 -4.65 3.95
C VAL A 27 -7.75 -4.09 4.41
N GLY A 28 -6.87 -4.97 4.86
CA GLY A 28 -5.48 -4.65 5.18
C GLY A 28 -4.52 -5.25 4.17
N ILE A 29 -3.63 -4.45 3.59
CA ILE A 29 -2.62 -4.91 2.63
C ILE A 29 -1.22 -4.59 3.16
N ASN A 30 -0.35 -5.59 3.12
CA ASN A 30 1.07 -5.45 3.38
C ASN A 30 1.85 -6.34 2.40
N ILE A 31 3.13 -6.03 2.19
CA ILE A 31 4.06 -6.85 1.43
C ILE A 31 5.26 -7.25 2.29
N GLY A 32 5.79 -8.45 2.05
CA GLY A 32 6.99 -8.92 2.72
C GLY A 32 7.18 -10.43 2.58
N PRO A 33 8.30 -10.96 3.07
CA PRO A 33 8.57 -12.40 3.03
C PRO A 33 7.58 -13.18 3.88
N VAL A 34 7.22 -14.38 3.41
CA VAL A 34 6.29 -15.30 4.05
C VAL A 34 6.81 -16.74 3.97
N VAL A 35 6.34 -17.58 4.88
CA VAL A 35 6.49 -19.03 4.85
C VAL A 35 5.14 -19.63 4.50
N ALA A 36 5.11 -20.55 3.54
CA ALA A 36 3.90 -21.25 3.15
C ALA A 36 4.10 -22.76 3.27
N GLY A 37 3.03 -23.48 3.59
CA GLY A 37 3.11 -24.93 3.71
C GLY A 37 1.76 -25.60 3.92
N VAL A 38 1.78 -26.93 3.92
CA VAL A 38 0.62 -27.75 4.25
C VAL A 38 0.76 -28.23 5.69
N ILE A 39 -0.24 -27.96 6.51
CA ILE A 39 -0.34 -28.42 7.90
C ILE A 39 -1.40 -29.51 8.04
N GLY A 40 -1.20 -30.40 9.01
CA GLY A 40 -2.17 -31.43 9.38
C GLY A 40 -1.97 -32.76 8.64
N ALA A 41 -1.85 -33.86 9.39
CA ALA A 41 -1.61 -35.19 8.83
C ALA A 41 -2.89 -35.86 8.28
N ARG A 42 -4.06 -35.58 8.88
CA ARG A 42 -5.34 -36.23 8.49
C ARG A 42 -6.22 -35.35 7.60
N LYS A 43 -6.11 -34.03 7.75
CA LYS A 43 -6.83 -33.04 6.94
C LYS A 43 -5.82 -31.98 6.53
N PRO A 44 -5.06 -32.21 5.46
CA PRO A 44 -4.04 -31.28 5.00
C PRO A 44 -4.68 -29.94 4.62
N GLN A 45 -4.16 -28.85 5.18
CA GLN A 45 -4.58 -27.49 4.90
C GLN A 45 -3.37 -26.66 4.48
N TYR A 46 -3.46 -26.02 3.32
CA TYR A 46 -2.47 -25.03 2.91
C TYR A 46 -2.68 -23.73 3.65
N ASP A 47 -1.61 -23.19 4.21
CA ASP A 47 -1.65 -21.95 4.97
C ASP A 47 -0.31 -21.18 4.85
N ILE A 48 -0.37 -19.89 5.17
CA ILE A 48 0.73 -18.93 5.05
C ILE A 48 0.97 -18.21 6.38
N TRP A 49 2.23 -18.13 6.79
CA TRP A 49 2.65 -17.49 8.03
C TRP A 49 3.80 -16.53 7.81
N GLY A 50 4.03 -15.69 8.81
CA GLY A 50 5.17 -14.80 8.85
C GLY A 50 4.81 -13.40 9.32
N ASN A 51 5.84 -12.59 9.54
CA ASN A 51 5.64 -11.22 10.00
C ASN A 51 4.83 -10.39 8.99
N ALA A 52 4.98 -10.63 7.68
CA ALA A 52 4.22 -9.89 6.67
C ALA A 52 2.70 -10.12 6.79
N VAL A 53 2.27 -11.35 7.09
CA VAL A 53 0.86 -11.72 7.32
C VAL A 53 0.34 -11.06 8.61
N ASN A 54 1.15 -11.07 9.68
CA ASN A 54 0.79 -10.40 10.92
C ASN A 54 0.59 -8.89 10.71
N VAL A 55 1.47 -8.22 9.97
CA VAL A 55 1.32 -6.80 9.66
C VAL A 55 0.07 -6.54 8.81
N ALA A 56 -0.20 -7.37 7.78
CA ALA A 56 -1.43 -7.26 6.99
C ALA A 56 -2.70 -7.38 7.87
N SER A 57 -2.72 -8.36 8.78
CA SER A 57 -3.80 -8.54 9.75
C SER A 57 -3.97 -7.31 10.68
N ARG A 58 -2.88 -6.60 10.99
CA ARG A 58 -2.95 -5.33 11.73
C ARG A 58 -3.49 -4.19 10.88
N MET A 59 -3.16 -4.13 9.59
CA MET A 59 -3.75 -3.14 8.68
C MET A 59 -5.27 -3.33 8.57
N ASP A 60 -5.77 -4.57 8.61
CA ASP A 60 -7.20 -4.86 8.62
C ASP A 60 -7.85 -4.52 9.97
N SER A 61 -7.33 -5.06 11.07
CA SER A 61 -7.93 -4.90 12.41
C SER A 61 -7.89 -3.47 12.95
N THR A 62 -6.92 -2.66 12.51
CA THR A 62 -6.84 -1.22 12.84
C THR A 62 -7.47 -0.33 11.76
N GLY A 63 -7.94 -0.92 10.66
CA GLY A 63 -8.57 -0.26 9.53
C GLY A 63 -9.88 0.44 9.87
N VAL A 64 -10.22 1.45 9.07
CA VAL A 64 -11.54 2.08 9.10
C VAL A 64 -12.50 1.30 8.21
N LEU A 65 -13.78 1.21 8.59
CA LEU A 65 -14.82 0.58 7.77
C LEU A 65 -14.84 1.18 6.35
N ASP A 66 -15.13 0.33 5.37
CA ASP A 66 -15.23 0.68 3.94
C ASP A 66 -13.93 1.22 3.32
N SER A 67 -12.80 1.06 4.03
CA SER A 67 -11.49 1.53 3.62
C SER A 67 -10.50 0.38 3.43
N ILE A 68 -9.58 0.57 2.48
CA ILE A 68 -8.45 -0.34 2.24
C ILE A 68 -7.22 0.33 2.82
N GLN A 69 -6.66 -0.24 3.89
CA GLN A 69 -5.47 0.28 4.53
C GLN A 69 -4.22 -0.46 4.07
N VAL A 70 -3.16 0.30 3.80
CA VAL A 70 -1.88 -0.22 3.32
C VAL A 70 -0.73 0.34 4.14
N THR A 71 0.38 -0.40 4.19
CA THR A 71 1.63 0.09 4.79
C THR A 71 2.35 1.07 3.87
N GLN A 72 3.35 1.77 4.41
CA GLN A 72 4.19 2.69 3.64
C GLN A 72 4.90 1.99 2.48
N GLU A 73 5.42 0.78 2.67
CA GLU A 73 6.11 0.03 1.62
C GLU A 73 5.19 -0.30 0.45
N VAL A 74 3.92 -0.61 0.74
CA VAL A 74 2.90 -0.83 -0.30
C VAL A 74 2.58 0.48 -1.01
N ARG A 75 2.45 1.59 -0.27
CA ARG A 75 2.25 2.92 -0.86
C ARG A 75 3.37 3.29 -1.83
N ASP A 76 4.63 3.03 -1.48
CA ASP A 76 5.78 3.38 -2.32
C ASP A 76 5.80 2.59 -3.63
N ILE A 77 5.20 1.40 -3.66
CA ILE A 77 5.05 0.59 -4.88
C ILE A 77 3.83 1.03 -5.70
N LEU A 78 2.74 1.43 -5.05
CA LEU A 78 1.48 1.77 -5.73
C LEU A 78 1.44 3.21 -6.23
N TYR A 79 2.06 4.14 -5.51
CA TYR A 79 2.11 5.55 -5.88
C TYR A 79 2.66 5.78 -7.31
N PRO A 80 3.84 5.24 -7.71
CA PRO A 80 4.35 5.42 -9.08
C PRO A 80 3.50 4.72 -10.14
N LYS A 81 2.63 3.79 -9.74
CA LYS A 81 1.68 3.12 -10.64
C LYS A 81 0.37 3.90 -10.78
N GLY A 82 0.30 5.15 -10.31
CA GLY A 82 -0.85 6.03 -10.47
C GLY A 82 -2.05 5.69 -9.58
N TYR A 83 -1.88 4.89 -8.53
CA TYR A 83 -2.96 4.65 -7.56
C TYR A 83 -3.14 5.86 -6.65
N PRO A 84 -4.38 6.35 -6.44
CA PRO A 84 -4.66 7.39 -5.47
C PRO A 84 -4.53 6.83 -4.04
N LEU A 85 -3.61 7.40 -3.27
CA LEU A 85 -3.41 7.04 -1.86
C LEU A 85 -3.44 8.29 -0.97
N THR A 86 -4.15 8.20 0.14
CA THR A 86 -4.24 9.25 1.15
C THR A 86 -3.51 8.84 2.42
N CYS A 87 -2.68 9.73 2.98
CA CYS A 87 -2.01 9.47 4.26
C CYS A 87 -3.04 9.41 5.40
N ARG A 88 -3.10 8.28 6.11
CA ARG A 88 -3.93 8.14 7.31
C ARG A 88 -3.25 8.75 8.53
N GLY A 89 -1.93 8.62 8.59
CA GLY A 89 -1.12 8.93 9.76
C GLY A 89 -0.50 7.69 10.39
N THR A 90 -0.03 7.85 11.63
CA THR A 90 0.73 6.82 12.32
C THR A 90 -0.16 5.97 13.23
N ILE A 91 0.04 4.65 13.19
CA ILE A 91 -0.64 3.70 14.07
C ILE A 91 0.38 2.88 14.86
N GLN A 92 -0.03 2.41 16.04
CA GLN A 92 0.80 1.53 16.85
C GLN A 92 0.59 0.06 16.46
N VAL A 93 1.66 -0.62 16.07
CA VAL A 93 1.66 -2.02 15.67
C VAL A 93 2.48 -2.83 16.66
N LYS A 94 1.85 -3.80 17.32
CA LYS A 94 2.50 -4.67 18.32
C LYS A 94 3.75 -5.33 17.72
N GLY A 95 4.91 -5.10 18.35
CA GLY A 95 6.19 -5.67 17.92
C GLY A 95 6.89 -4.90 16.78
N LYS A 96 6.28 -3.85 16.24
CA LYS A 96 6.86 -2.97 15.20
C LYS A 96 6.97 -1.51 15.65
N GLY A 97 6.21 -1.10 16.66
CA GLY A 97 6.15 0.30 17.10
C GLY A 97 5.22 1.13 16.22
N SER A 98 5.56 2.41 16.04
CA SER A 98 4.81 3.33 15.18
C SER A 98 5.04 3.02 13.71
N MET A 99 3.96 2.89 12.94
CA MET A 99 4.00 2.73 11.49
C MET A 99 3.10 3.77 10.82
N VAL A 100 3.62 4.46 9.80
CA VAL A 100 2.80 5.32 8.93
C VAL A 100 2.00 4.44 7.98
N THR A 101 0.73 4.78 7.81
CA THR A 101 -0.21 4.02 6.99
C THR A 101 -0.99 4.92 6.06
N TYR A 102 -1.50 4.32 5.00
CA TYR A 102 -2.19 5.01 3.92
C TYR A 102 -3.50 4.29 3.59
N PHE A 103 -4.46 5.03 3.05
CA PHE A 103 -5.65 4.46 2.43
C PHE A 103 -5.46 4.38 0.93
N LEU A 104 -5.90 3.28 0.33
CA LEU A 104 -6.05 3.12 -1.11
C LEU A 104 -7.47 3.55 -1.48
N ASP A 105 -7.61 4.69 -2.15
CA ASP A 105 -8.91 5.34 -2.32
C ASP A 105 -9.67 4.81 -3.54
N GLY A 106 -8.95 4.40 -4.59
CA GLY A 106 -9.56 4.06 -5.86
C GLY A 106 -8.64 3.37 -6.87
N PRO A 107 -9.16 3.07 -8.08
CA PRO A 107 -8.39 2.48 -9.16
C PRO A 107 -7.27 3.40 -9.63
N THR A 108 -6.26 2.81 -10.27
CA THR A 108 -5.22 3.57 -10.96
C THR A 108 -5.82 4.57 -11.92
N ASP A 109 -5.33 5.80 -11.86
CA ASP A 109 -5.59 6.83 -12.86
C ASP A 109 -4.38 6.91 -13.81
N PRO A 110 -4.49 6.40 -15.05
CA PRO A 110 -3.39 6.42 -16.02
C PRO A 110 -2.90 7.84 -16.34
N SER A 111 -3.78 8.85 -16.22
CA SER A 111 -3.42 10.24 -16.51
C SER A 111 -2.42 10.82 -15.49
N LYS A 112 -2.36 10.25 -14.28
CA LYS A 112 -1.43 10.64 -13.21
C LYS A 112 -0.11 9.86 -13.25
N MET A 113 0.00 8.87 -14.13
CA MET A 113 1.20 8.05 -14.30
C MET A 113 2.35 8.87 -14.96
N THR A 114 2.00 9.83 -15.82
CA THR A 114 2.96 10.68 -16.55
C THR A 114 3.63 11.71 -15.64
N THR A 115 2.92 12.28 -14.67
CA THR A 115 3.44 13.34 -13.79
C THR A 115 4.52 12.85 -12.82
N ILE A 116 4.58 11.54 -12.53
CA ILE A 116 5.55 10.99 -11.58
C ILE A 116 6.93 10.76 -12.23
N LEU A 117 6.96 10.36 -13.51
CA LEU A 117 8.22 10.21 -14.26
C LEU A 117 8.93 11.54 -14.51
N GLU A 118 8.18 12.63 -14.68
CA GLU A 118 8.74 13.97 -14.88
C GLU A 118 9.31 14.58 -13.58
N ASN A 119 8.66 14.32 -12.43
CA ASN A 119 9.09 14.86 -11.14
C ASN A 119 10.33 14.17 -10.57
N ASP A 120 10.53 12.88 -10.82
CA ASP A 120 11.75 12.17 -10.40
C ASP A 120 12.97 12.59 -11.24
N ALA A 121 12.80 12.88 -12.54
CA ALA A 121 13.86 13.41 -13.40
C ALA A 121 14.30 14.82 -12.95
N ALA A 122 13.34 15.68 -12.60
CA ALA A 122 13.64 17.03 -12.12
C ALA A 122 14.43 17.06 -10.78
N HIS A 123 14.32 16.03 -9.93
CA HIS A 123 15.08 15.96 -8.68
C HIS A 123 16.54 15.51 -8.90
N LEU A 124 16.83 14.75 -9.96
CA LEU A 124 18.20 14.37 -10.33
C LEU A 124 18.97 15.54 -10.97
N ASP A 125 18.33 16.32 -11.84
CA ASP A 125 18.96 17.47 -12.51
C ASP A 125 19.36 18.57 -11.52
N ASN A 126 18.52 18.85 -10.51
CA ASN A 126 18.83 19.83 -9.46
C ASN A 126 20.04 19.44 -8.59
N ASN A 127 20.31 18.14 -8.43
CA ASN A 127 21.49 17.69 -7.68
C ASN A 127 22.78 17.78 -8.53
N VAL A 128 22.69 17.60 -9.85
CA VAL A 128 23.86 17.74 -10.74
C VAL A 128 24.31 19.20 -10.87
N GLU A 129 23.37 20.15 -10.93
CA GLU A 129 23.72 21.59 -10.93
C GLU A 129 24.42 22.05 -9.64
N MET A 130 24.02 21.53 -8.48
CA MET A 130 24.63 21.87 -7.19
C MET A 130 26.08 21.35 -7.04
N ILE A 131 26.40 20.20 -7.67
CA ILE A 131 27.75 19.62 -7.63
C ILE A 131 28.69 20.40 -8.58
N ASN A 132 28.18 20.82 -9.74
CA ASN A 132 28.96 21.55 -10.74
C ASN A 132 29.28 23.00 -10.33
N ASN A 133 28.38 23.66 -9.58
CA ASN A 133 28.65 25.01 -9.04
C ASN A 133 29.60 25.04 -7.83
N SER A 134 29.78 23.91 -7.13
CA SER A 134 30.71 23.81 -5.99
C SER A 134 32.17 23.65 -6.42
N THR A 135 32.42 23.06 -7.61
CA THR A 135 33.78 22.78 -8.10
C THR A 135 34.45 23.96 -8.82
N HIS A 136 33.71 25.01 -9.20
CA HIS A 136 34.28 26.24 -9.78
C HIS A 136 34.77 27.27 -8.74
N GLY A 137 34.61 27.02 -7.44
CA GLY A 137 35.03 27.92 -6.37
C GLY A 137 36.41 27.65 -5.74
N LEU A 138 37.15 26.64 -6.20
CA LEU A 138 38.36 26.13 -5.52
C LEU A 138 39.66 26.23 -6.32
N THR A 139 39.72 27.11 -7.33
CA THR A 139 41.00 27.43 -8.01
C THR A 139 41.39 28.89 -7.79
N LEU A 140 42.15 29.14 -6.72
CA LEU A 140 43.14 30.21 -6.60
C LEU A 140 44.28 29.71 -5.71
#